data_AF-A0A929W156-F1
#
_entry.id   AF-A0A929W156-F1
#
_cell.length_a   1.000
_cell.length_b   1.000
_cell.length_c   1.000
_cell.angle_alpha   90.00
_cell.angle_beta   90.00
_cell.angle_gamma   90.00
#
_symmetry.space_group_name_H-M   'P 1'
#
loop_
_entity.id
_entity.type
_entity.pdbx_description
1 polymer ?
#
loop_
_entity_poly.entity_id
_entity_poly.type
_entity_poly.pdbx_seq_one_letter_code
_entity_poly.pdbx_strand_id
1 'polypeptide(L)'
;KLIVGVSTLMFLFVLITGLVAFWPRTTRGLRKQLTIHLRRGRHRRWFDLHTIGGAYLFVLLLAMAGTGLTWSFDWYKKGFYKVLGAEPPQHKGGHGGGEKKGGKGHHGRPEHGAKPEATPEVVENAGPDARTYTAWQAAADQLRQKYPTADAVEVGEEGGSVSLGEWGNVRASDRYSFDSTGHHVTEAKLYADAERGQRIRGWIYSVHTGRWGGWPMRFVQFFAALFGASLPLSGYYLWWKRTRKRKARK
;
A
#
# COMPACT_ATOMS: atom_id res chain seq x y z
N LYS A 1 -12.79 -3.48 7.82
CA LYS A 1 -11.49 -3.11 8.45
C LYS A 1 -11.10 -4.08 9.56
N LEU A 2 -11.97 -4.34 10.54
CA LEU A 2 -11.66 -5.22 11.68
C LEU A 2 -11.18 -6.63 11.29
N ILE A 3 -11.90 -7.34 10.41
CA ILE A 3 -11.53 -8.72 10.00
C ILE A 3 -10.12 -8.78 9.41
N VAL A 4 -9.80 -7.85 8.50
CA VAL A 4 -8.47 -7.75 7.87
C VAL A 4 -7.39 -7.41 8.90
N GLY A 5 -7.70 -6.54 9.86
CA GLY A 5 -6.78 -6.20 10.95
C GLY A 5 -6.48 -7.40 11.85
N VAL A 6 -7.52 -8.13 12.27
CA VAL A 6 -7.38 -9.32 13.12
C VAL A 6 -6.65 -10.45 12.39
N SER A 7 -6.96 -10.70 11.12
CA SER A 7 -6.24 -11.71 10.33
C SER A 7 -4.76 -11.34 10.15
N THR A 8 -4.44 -10.06 9.99
CA THR A 8 -3.05 -9.57 9.91
C THR A 8 -2.32 -9.75 11.24
N LEU A 9 -2.97 -9.50 12.40
CA LEU A 9 -2.40 -9.79 13.72
C LEU A 9 -2.10 -11.28 13.92
N MET A 10 -3.04 -12.15 13.52
CA MET A 10 -2.82 -13.60 13.58
C MET A 10 -1.67 -14.01 12.66
N PHE A 11 -1.58 -13.44 11.46
CA PHE A 11 -0.49 -13.71 10.54
C PHE A 11 0.87 -13.27 11.11
N LEU A 12 0.96 -12.08 11.72
CA LEU A 12 2.16 -11.62 12.43
C LEU A 12 2.55 -12.57 13.57
N PHE A 13 1.57 -13.01 14.36
CA PHE A 13 1.81 -13.99 15.43
C PHE A 13 2.36 -15.32 14.88
N VAL A 14 1.80 -15.84 13.78
CA VAL A 14 2.28 -17.06 13.11
C VAL A 14 3.68 -16.87 12.52
N LEU A 15 3.99 -15.70 11.93
CA LEU A 15 5.33 -15.40 11.43
C LEU A 15 6.36 -15.40 12.56
N ILE A 16 6.07 -14.71 13.67
CA ILE A 16 6.99 -14.61 14.82
C ILE A 16 7.20 -15.98 15.45
N THR A 17 6.12 -16.72 15.71
CA THR A 17 6.22 -18.08 16.28
C THR A 17 6.92 -19.05 15.33
N GLY A 18 6.70 -18.93 14.02
CA GLY A 18 7.41 -19.68 12.99
C GLY A 18 8.91 -19.41 12.98
N LEU A 19 9.32 -18.15 13.13
CA LEU A 19 10.75 -17.79 13.23
C LEU A 19 11.37 -18.34 14.52
N VAL A 20 10.68 -18.23 15.66
CA VAL A 20 11.16 -18.78 16.94
C VAL A 20 11.31 -20.30 16.85
N ALA A 21 10.37 -20.99 16.21
CA ALA A 21 10.45 -22.43 15.98
C ALA A 21 11.55 -22.83 14.97
N PHE A 22 11.85 -21.96 14.01
CA PHE A 22 12.96 -22.14 13.07
C PHE A 22 14.32 -21.98 13.75
N TRP A 23 14.44 -21.08 14.72
CA TRP A 23 15.71 -20.70 15.34
C TRP A 23 16.37 -21.89 16.07
N PRO A 24 17.51 -22.39 15.57
CA PRO A 24 18.21 -23.50 16.21
C PRO A 24 18.93 -23.01 17.46
N ARG A 25 19.03 -23.87 18.47
CA ARG A 25 19.79 -23.61 19.72
C ARG A 25 21.30 -23.42 19.50
N THR A 26 21.82 -23.60 18.28
CA THR A 26 23.25 -23.51 17.97
C THR A 26 23.47 -22.89 16.59
N THR A 27 24.45 -21.99 16.47
CA THR A 27 24.79 -21.26 15.22
C THR A 27 25.23 -22.18 14.08
N ARG A 28 25.89 -23.31 14.39
CA ARG A 28 26.20 -24.37 13.41
C ARG A 28 24.94 -25.03 12.84
N GLY A 29 23.88 -25.13 13.66
CA GLY A 29 22.56 -25.61 13.23
C GLY A 29 21.89 -24.65 12.24
N LEU A 30 22.09 -23.34 12.42
CA LEU A 30 21.53 -22.30 11.54
C LEU A 30 22.14 -22.38 10.13
N ARG A 31 23.48 -22.47 10.05
CA ARG A 31 24.16 -22.66 8.76
C ARG A 31 23.69 -23.92 8.04
N LYS A 32 23.51 -25.03 8.77
CA LYS A 32 23.02 -26.31 8.21
C LYS A 32 21.57 -26.24 7.73
N GLN A 33 20.70 -25.49 8.40
CA GLN A 33 19.30 -25.30 7.99
C GLN A 33 19.13 -24.36 6.78
N LEU A 34 20.04 -23.41 6.61
CA LEU A 34 20.07 -22.51 5.44
C LEU A 34 20.73 -23.14 4.20
N THR A 35 21.32 -24.34 4.35
CA THR A 35 21.92 -25.07 3.24
C THR A 35 20.85 -25.87 2.49
N ILE A 36 20.65 -25.59 1.20
CA ILE A 36 19.64 -26.26 0.37
C ILE A 36 20.20 -27.62 -0.11
N HIS A 37 19.73 -28.72 0.46
CA HIS A 37 19.99 -30.05 -0.08
C HIS A 37 18.86 -30.47 -1.04
N LEU A 38 19.02 -30.13 -2.32
CA LEU A 38 18.01 -30.34 -3.35
C LEU A 38 18.04 -31.78 -3.91
N ARG A 39 17.63 -32.78 -3.11
CA ARG A 39 17.19 -34.12 -3.59
C ARG A 39 16.67 -34.95 -2.43
N ARG A 40 15.34 -35.17 -2.38
CA ARG A 40 14.59 -36.33 -1.82
C ARG A 40 13.12 -35.94 -1.53
N GLY A 41 12.15 -36.70 -2.07
CA GLY A 41 10.73 -36.78 -1.62
C GLY A 41 9.84 -35.51 -1.66
N ARG A 42 8.56 -35.65 -2.07
CA ARG A 42 7.58 -34.53 -2.15
C ARG A 42 7.31 -33.86 -0.80
N HIS A 43 7.23 -34.62 0.31
CA HIS A 43 7.04 -34.06 1.66
C HIS A 43 8.20 -33.17 2.11
N ARG A 44 9.43 -33.62 1.87
CA ARG A 44 10.62 -32.92 2.32
C ARG A 44 10.81 -31.63 1.53
N ARG A 45 10.53 -31.63 0.23
CA ARG A 45 10.46 -30.41 -0.58
C ARG A 45 9.48 -29.37 -0.03
N TRP A 46 8.24 -29.76 0.29
CA TRP A 46 7.26 -28.84 0.89
C TRP A 46 7.71 -28.32 2.26
N PHE A 47 8.34 -29.18 3.07
CA PHE A 47 8.89 -28.79 4.36
C PHE A 47 10.04 -27.78 4.21
N ASP A 48 11.03 -28.10 3.36
CA ASP A 48 12.18 -27.23 3.13
C ASP A 48 11.74 -25.90 2.51
N LEU A 49 10.80 -25.92 1.54
CA LEU A 49 10.22 -24.71 0.96
C LEU A 49 9.51 -23.85 2.03
N HIS A 50 8.63 -24.43 2.84
CA HIS A 50 7.90 -23.71 3.88
C HIS A 50 8.86 -23.10 4.92
N THR A 51 9.83 -23.87 5.40
CA THR A 51 10.72 -23.45 6.48
C THR A 51 11.83 -22.49 5.99
N ILE A 52 12.56 -22.87 4.93
CA ILE A 52 13.67 -22.06 4.40
C ILE A 52 13.13 -20.84 3.66
N GLY A 53 12.10 -21.02 2.82
CA GLY A 53 11.45 -19.91 2.12
C GLY A 53 10.77 -18.95 3.09
N GLY A 54 10.11 -19.47 4.14
CA GLY A 54 9.56 -18.66 5.22
C GLY A 54 10.62 -17.85 5.95
N ALA A 55 11.78 -18.44 6.23
CA ALA A 55 12.90 -17.74 6.86
C ALA A 55 13.49 -16.62 5.98
N TYR A 56 13.69 -16.88 4.68
CA TYR A 56 14.20 -15.86 3.74
C TYR A 56 13.24 -14.68 3.58
N LEU A 57 11.94 -14.95 3.52
CA LEU A 57 10.92 -13.92 3.30
C LEU A 57 10.39 -13.32 4.60
N PHE A 58 10.84 -13.79 5.76
CA PHE A 58 10.33 -13.37 7.06
C PHE A 58 10.36 -11.85 7.23
N VAL A 59 11.51 -11.22 7.01
CA VAL A 59 11.69 -9.77 7.20
C VAL A 59 10.75 -8.98 6.28
N LEU A 60 10.63 -9.43 5.04
CA LEU A 60 9.79 -8.79 4.03
C LEU A 60 8.29 -8.92 4.37
N LEU A 61 7.86 -10.11 4.76
CA LEU A 61 6.48 -10.38 5.18
C LEU A 61 6.13 -9.64 6.47
N LEU A 62 7.07 -9.56 7.41
CA LEU A 62 6.91 -8.82 8.67
C LEU A 62 6.76 -7.32 8.40
N ALA A 63 7.63 -6.74 7.56
CA ALA A 63 7.55 -5.33 7.19
C ALA A 63 6.23 -5.01 6.49
N MET A 64 5.79 -5.85 5.54
CA MET A 64 4.52 -5.68 4.83
C MET A 64 3.32 -5.75 5.77
N ALA A 65 3.24 -6.79 6.60
CA ALA A 65 2.12 -6.97 7.52
C ALA A 65 2.10 -5.89 8.62
N GLY A 66 3.26 -5.52 9.16
CA GLY A 66 3.39 -4.46 10.16
C GLY A 66 2.97 -3.09 9.63
N THR A 67 3.45 -2.71 8.44
CA THR A 67 3.05 -1.45 7.80
C THR A 67 1.55 -1.41 7.47
N GLY A 68 0.96 -2.53 7.02
CA GLY A 68 -0.48 -2.61 6.73
C GLY A 68 -1.38 -2.47 7.96
N LEU A 69 -0.89 -2.92 9.13
CA LEU A 69 -1.63 -2.85 10.39
C LEU A 69 -1.87 -1.39 10.85
N THR A 70 -1.04 -0.45 10.40
CA THR A 70 -1.23 1.00 10.67
C THR A 70 -2.52 1.58 10.10
N TRP A 71 -3.15 0.92 9.12
CA TRP A 71 -4.46 1.32 8.58
C TRP A 71 -5.64 0.59 9.21
N SER A 72 -5.36 -0.43 10.03
CA SER A 72 -6.39 -1.27 10.65
C SER A 72 -6.76 -0.82 12.05
N PHE A 73 -5.78 -0.38 12.85
CA PHE A 73 -6.00 -0.01 14.24
C PHE A 73 -5.29 1.29 14.62
N ASP A 74 -6.04 2.24 15.19
CA ASP A 74 -5.49 3.53 15.61
C ASP A 74 -4.50 3.40 16.76
N TRP A 75 -4.69 2.46 17.69
CA TRP A 75 -3.74 2.20 18.77
C TRP A 75 -2.37 1.76 18.22
N TYR A 76 -2.38 0.87 17.22
CA TYR A 76 -1.16 0.37 16.59
C TYR A 76 -0.48 1.48 15.80
N LYS A 77 -1.25 2.25 15.02
CA LYS A 77 -0.75 3.44 14.30
C LYS A 77 -0.08 4.42 15.27
N LYS A 78 -0.74 4.82 16.34
CA LYS A 78 -0.17 5.75 17.34
C LYS A 78 1.14 5.20 17.93
N GLY A 79 1.16 3.91 18.32
CA GLY A 79 2.36 3.26 18.84
C GLY A 79 3.50 3.20 17.81
N PHE A 80 3.20 2.81 16.57
CA PHE A 80 4.17 2.73 15.47
C PHE A 80 4.83 4.08 15.18
N TYR A 81 4.04 5.15 15.10
CA TYR A 81 4.55 6.51 14.87
C TYR A 81 5.37 7.01 16.06
N LYS A 82 4.93 6.70 17.29
CA LYS A 82 5.69 7.02 18.51
C LYS A 82 7.06 6.34 18.54
N VAL A 83 7.15 5.07 18.17
CA VAL A 83 8.44 4.34 18.05
C VAL A 83 9.35 4.99 17.02
N LEU A 84 8.79 5.54 15.95
CA LEU A 84 9.53 6.28 14.92
C LEU A 84 9.78 7.76 15.28
N GLY A 85 9.42 8.19 16.49
CA GLY A 85 9.62 9.57 16.96
C GLY A 85 8.84 10.61 16.16
N ALA A 86 7.62 10.27 15.73
CA ALA A 86 6.74 11.16 15.00
C ALA A 86 5.30 11.10 15.53
N GLU A 87 4.55 12.17 15.30
CA GLU A 87 3.11 12.15 15.52
C GLU A 87 2.40 11.59 14.28
N PRO A 88 1.34 10.77 14.45
CA PRO A 88 0.55 10.31 13.33
C PRO A 88 -0.13 11.52 12.68
N PRO A 89 -0.04 11.66 11.35
CA PRO A 89 -0.67 12.77 10.66
C PRO A 89 -2.17 12.76 10.96
N GLN A 90 -2.69 13.90 11.44
CA GLN A 90 -4.12 14.04 11.73
C GLN A 90 -4.92 13.82 10.45
N HIS A 91 -5.98 13.03 10.53
CA HIS A 91 -6.92 12.85 9.42
C HIS A 91 -7.80 14.10 9.35
N LYS A 92 -7.28 15.21 8.82
CA LYS A 92 -8.15 16.21 8.19
C LYS A 92 -8.68 15.57 6.91
N GLY A 93 -10.00 15.47 6.79
CA GLY A 93 -10.67 14.83 5.67
C GLY A 93 -10.24 15.47 4.35
N GLY A 94 -9.76 14.64 3.44
CA GLY A 94 -9.34 15.02 2.10
C GLY A 94 -9.30 13.74 1.27
N HIS A 95 -10.47 13.34 0.78
CA HIS A 95 -10.66 12.15 -0.07
C HIS A 95 -10.17 12.47 -1.50
N GLY A 96 -8.88 12.76 -1.65
CA GLY A 96 -8.22 12.83 -2.96
C GLY A 96 -7.72 11.45 -3.36
N GLY A 97 -8.59 10.64 -3.93
CA GLY A 97 -8.26 9.28 -4.35
C GLY A 97 -9.52 8.51 -4.71
N GLY A 98 -10.05 8.77 -5.91
CA GLY A 98 -11.20 8.09 -6.48
C GLY A 98 -10.96 6.59 -6.59
N GLU A 99 -11.35 5.85 -5.56
CA GLU A 99 -11.60 4.42 -5.64
C GLU A 99 -12.95 4.25 -6.35
N LYS A 100 -12.94 4.17 -7.68
CA LYS A 100 -14.10 3.74 -8.47
C LYS A 100 -14.44 2.30 -8.09
N LYS A 101 -15.31 2.15 -7.09
CA LYS A 101 -16.06 0.91 -6.88
C LYS A 101 -17.11 0.81 -7.98
N GLY A 102 -16.91 -0.15 -8.88
CA GLY A 102 -17.91 -0.58 -9.84
C GLY A 102 -19.17 -1.08 -9.10
N GLY A 103 -20.21 -0.26 -9.13
CA GLY A 103 -21.56 -0.61 -8.68
C GLY A 103 -22.34 -1.23 -9.83
N LYS A 104 -22.76 -2.49 -9.63
CA LYS A 104 -23.62 -3.28 -10.50
C LYS A 104 -24.90 -2.52 -10.86
N GLY A 105 -25.26 -2.56 -12.15
CA GLY A 105 -26.55 -2.10 -12.64
C GLY A 105 -27.70 -2.98 -12.14
N HIS A 106 -28.82 -2.34 -11.80
CA HIS A 106 -30.13 -2.96 -11.75
C HIS A 106 -31.18 -1.96 -12.22
N HIS A 107 -31.88 -2.35 -13.28
CA HIS A 107 -33.07 -1.70 -13.84
C HIS A 107 -34.18 -1.60 -12.80
N GLY A 108 -34.86 -0.45 -12.75
CA GLY A 108 -36.11 -0.26 -12.02
C GLY A 108 -36.77 1.06 -12.39
N ARG A 109 -37.73 1.01 -13.31
CA ARG A 109 -38.68 2.09 -13.64
C ARG A 109 -39.67 2.29 -12.48
N PRO A 110 -40.17 3.51 -12.24
CA PRO A 110 -41.62 3.68 -12.42
C PRO A 110 -42.01 5.01 -13.10
N GLU A 111 -43.20 4.98 -13.71
CA GLU A 111 -43.87 6.08 -14.40
C GLU A 111 -44.64 7.03 -13.46
N HIS A 112 -44.78 8.26 -13.98
CA HIS A 112 -45.88 9.22 -13.86
C HIS A 112 -46.31 9.86 -12.53
N GLY A 113 -46.10 11.18 -12.45
CA GLY A 113 -46.85 12.15 -11.67
C GLY A 113 -46.56 13.57 -12.20
N ALA A 114 -47.59 14.35 -12.49
CA ALA A 114 -47.59 15.57 -13.31
C ALA A 114 -46.94 16.82 -12.67
N LYS A 115 -46.42 17.71 -13.55
CA LYS A 115 -45.88 19.06 -13.27
C LYS A 115 -46.93 20.02 -12.68
N PRO A 116 -46.47 21.09 -12.00
CA PRO A 116 -46.68 22.43 -12.56
C PRO A 116 -45.36 23.14 -12.90
N GLU A 117 -45.43 23.98 -13.92
CA GLU A 117 -44.35 24.81 -14.45
C GLU A 117 -43.71 25.71 -13.39
N ALA A 118 -42.40 25.53 -13.21
CA ALA A 118 -41.48 26.60 -12.84
C ALA A 118 -40.39 26.60 -13.93
N THR A 119 -40.16 27.77 -14.51
CA THR A 119 -39.11 28.06 -15.48
C THR A 119 -37.78 27.43 -15.05
N PRO A 120 -37.13 26.60 -15.87
CA PRO A 120 -35.78 26.16 -15.57
C PRO A 120 -34.86 27.37 -15.74
N GLU A 121 -34.43 27.94 -14.62
CA GLU A 121 -33.19 28.70 -14.60
C GLU A 121 -32.11 27.73 -15.09
N VAL A 122 -31.67 27.96 -16.33
CA VAL A 122 -30.57 27.21 -16.94
C VAL A 122 -29.34 27.56 -16.11
N VAL A 123 -29.10 26.79 -15.04
CA VAL A 123 -27.75 26.66 -14.49
C VAL A 123 -26.98 25.93 -15.56
N GLU A 124 -26.46 26.72 -16.50
CA GLU A 124 -25.48 26.32 -17.48
C GLU A 124 -24.37 25.66 -16.68
N ASN A 125 -24.34 24.33 -16.69
CA ASN A 125 -23.16 23.57 -16.29
C ASN A 125 -22.14 23.82 -17.39
N ALA A 126 -21.61 25.03 -17.43
CA ALA A 126 -20.42 25.36 -18.18
C ALA A 126 -19.33 24.46 -17.61
N GLY A 127 -18.97 23.43 -18.36
CA GLY A 127 -17.69 22.76 -18.16
C GLY A 127 -16.58 23.83 -18.15
N PRO A 128 -15.40 23.53 -17.59
CA PRO A 128 -14.36 24.53 -17.40
C PRO A 128 -14.18 25.34 -18.68
N ASP A 129 -14.37 26.64 -18.58
CA ASP A 129 -14.27 27.57 -19.68
C ASP A 129 -12.89 27.42 -20.35
N ALA A 130 -12.80 27.63 -21.67
CA ALA A 130 -11.56 27.43 -22.42
C ALA A 130 -10.36 28.18 -21.81
N ARG A 131 -10.62 29.30 -21.10
CA ARG A 131 -9.65 30.09 -20.34
C ARG A 131 -9.07 29.32 -19.15
N THR A 132 -9.90 28.59 -18.42
CA THR A 132 -9.50 27.74 -17.30
C THR A 132 -8.60 26.59 -17.77
N TYR A 133 -8.90 25.96 -18.92
CA TYR A 133 -8.02 24.95 -19.51
C TYR A 133 -6.64 25.52 -19.89
N THR A 134 -6.60 26.72 -20.49
CA THR A 134 -5.33 27.37 -20.85
C THR A 134 -4.50 27.77 -19.63
N ALA A 135 -5.14 28.18 -18.53
CA ALA A 135 -4.48 28.51 -17.27
C ALA A 135 -3.81 27.27 -16.65
N TRP A 136 -4.53 26.15 -16.58
CA TRP A 136 -3.97 24.89 -16.05
C TRP A 136 -2.88 24.31 -16.93
N GLN A 137 -2.98 24.48 -18.25
CA GLN A 137 -1.92 24.09 -19.18
C GLN A 137 -0.65 24.92 -18.93
N ALA A 138 -0.76 26.24 -18.77
CA ALA A 138 0.37 27.11 -18.47
C ALA A 138 1.05 26.75 -17.13
N ALA A 139 0.25 26.50 -16.08
CA ALA A 139 0.74 26.03 -14.79
C ALA A 139 1.47 24.68 -14.90
N ALA A 140 0.92 23.74 -15.67
CA ALA A 140 1.54 22.44 -15.89
C ALA A 140 2.88 22.56 -16.62
N ASP A 141 2.96 23.40 -17.65
CA ASP A 141 4.17 23.61 -18.42
C ASP A 141 5.25 24.33 -17.59
N GLN A 142 4.86 25.27 -16.74
CA GLN A 142 5.75 25.91 -15.76
C GLN A 142 6.35 24.87 -14.78
N LEU A 143 5.54 23.97 -14.24
CA LEU A 143 6.02 22.93 -13.32
C LEU A 143 6.90 21.90 -14.02
N ARG A 144 6.59 21.50 -15.25
CA ARG A 144 7.42 20.59 -16.05
C ARG A 144 8.77 21.20 -16.38
N GLN A 145 8.82 22.50 -16.69
CA GLN A 145 10.08 23.20 -16.95
C GLN A 145 10.93 23.31 -15.67
N LYS A 146 10.29 23.59 -14.53
CA LYS A 146 10.98 23.70 -13.23
C LYS A 146 11.47 22.35 -12.72
N TYR A 147 10.75 21.27 -13.01
CA TYR A 147 11.07 19.91 -12.55
C TYR A 147 11.14 18.93 -13.73
N PRO A 148 12.17 19.04 -14.59
CA PRO A 148 12.31 18.18 -15.77
C PRO A 148 12.56 16.70 -15.42
N THR A 149 12.98 16.42 -14.19
CA THR A 149 13.23 15.07 -13.67
C THR A 149 12.11 14.55 -12.77
N ALA A 150 10.98 15.27 -12.66
CA ALA A 150 9.84 14.79 -11.89
C ALA A 150 9.19 13.58 -12.56
N ASP A 151 8.70 12.64 -11.73
CA ASP A 151 8.08 11.42 -12.20
C ASP A 151 6.69 11.68 -12.81
N ALA A 152 5.93 12.58 -12.18
CA ALA A 152 4.64 13.02 -12.67
C ALA A 152 4.35 14.45 -12.23
N VAL A 153 3.76 15.24 -13.14
CA VAL A 153 3.23 16.57 -12.86
C VAL A 153 1.74 16.53 -13.17
N GLU A 154 0.93 16.70 -12.14
CA GLU A 154 -0.53 16.77 -12.22
C GLU A 154 -0.98 18.19 -11.89
N VAL A 155 -1.91 18.75 -12.66
CA VAL A 155 -2.49 20.07 -12.40
C VAL A 155 -4.00 19.98 -12.59
N GLY A 156 -4.75 20.60 -11.68
CA GLY A 156 -6.21 20.67 -11.72
C GLY A 156 -6.74 21.83 -10.88
N GLU A 157 -8.05 21.85 -10.66
CA GLU A 157 -8.76 22.95 -9.99
C GLU A 157 -8.23 23.28 -8.58
N GLU A 158 -7.69 22.27 -7.87
CA GLU A 158 -7.11 22.44 -6.53
C GLU A 158 -5.61 22.84 -6.54
N GLY A 159 -5.01 23.06 -7.72
CA GLY A 159 -3.61 23.39 -7.92
C GLY A 159 -2.79 22.31 -8.64
N GLY A 160 -1.47 22.40 -8.53
CA GLY A 160 -0.50 21.46 -9.11
C GLY A 160 0.18 20.58 -8.06
N SER A 161 0.47 19.34 -8.41
CA SER A 161 1.22 18.37 -7.62
C SER A 161 2.34 17.79 -8.45
N VAL A 162 3.57 17.85 -7.93
CA VAL A 162 4.78 17.31 -8.56
C VAL A 162 5.26 16.12 -7.74
N SER A 163 5.24 14.93 -8.34
CA SER A 163 5.74 13.70 -7.72
C SER A 163 7.27 13.62 -7.86
N LEU A 164 7.96 13.54 -6.72
CA LEU A 164 9.42 13.73 -6.63
C LEU A 164 10.25 12.47 -6.90
N GLY A 165 9.63 11.32 -7.15
CA GLY A 165 10.38 10.15 -7.58
C GLY A 165 9.60 8.84 -7.63
N GLU A 166 9.96 8.01 -8.60
CA GLU A 166 9.49 6.64 -8.76
C GLU A 166 10.07 5.69 -7.67
N TRP A 167 11.18 6.10 -7.04
CA TRP A 167 11.93 5.32 -6.05
C TRP A 167 11.84 5.92 -4.64
N GLY A 168 12.00 5.07 -3.62
CA GLY A 168 11.97 5.48 -2.21
C GLY A 168 10.56 5.80 -1.72
N ASN A 169 10.32 7.05 -1.31
CA ASN A 169 8.98 7.46 -0.90
C ASN A 169 8.16 7.93 -2.09
N VAL A 170 7.35 7.04 -2.67
CA VAL A 170 6.50 7.37 -3.83
C VAL A 170 5.32 8.29 -3.52
N ARG A 171 5.14 8.69 -2.26
CA ARG A 171 4.20 9.74 -1.85
C ARG A 171 4.91 11.06 -1.54
N ALA A 172 6.18 11.18 -1.89
CA ALA A 172 6.88 12.46 -1.88
C ALA A 172 6.36 13.31 -3.04
N SER A 173 5.55 14.31 -2.71
CA SER A 173 5.01 15.23 -3.70
C SER A 173 5.05 16.67 -3.19
N ASP A 174 5.52 17.59 -4.02
CA ASP A 174 5.36 19.01 -3.79
C ASP A 174 3.98 19.46 -4.29
N ARG A 175 3.30 20.33 -3.55
CA ARG A 175 2.01 20.90 -3.94
C ARG A 175 2.12 22.40 -4.14
N TYR A 176 1.51 22.89 -5.21
CA TYR A 176 1.50 24.27 -5.63
C TYR A 176 0.06 24.71 -5.81
N SER A 177 -0.31 25.84 -5.23
CA SER A 177 -1.56 26.52 -5.53
C SER A 177 -1.27 27.61 -6.55
N PHE A 178 -2.16 27.79 -7.52
CA PHE A 178 -2.03 28.82 -8.55
C PHE A 178 -3.14 29.86 -8.39
N ASP A 179 -2.91 31.04 -8.96
CA ASP A 179 -3.96 32.04 -9.15
C ASP A 179 -4.95 31.58 -10.25
N SER A 180 -6.08 32.28 -10.41
CA SER A 180 -7.08 31.96 -11.43
C SER A 180 -6.56 32.05 -12.87
N THR A 181 -5.39 32.66 -13.07
CA THR A 181 -4.73 32.77 -14.38
C THR A 181 -3.74 31.64 -14.64
N GLY A 182 -3.37 30.84 -13.63
CA GLY A 182 -2.44 29.73 -13.74
C GLY A 182 -0.98 30.15 -13.92
N HIS A 183 -0.68 31.45 -13.90
CA HIS A 183 0.66 31.98 -14.16
C HIS A 183 1.47 32.24 -12.88
N HIS A 184 0.79 32.43 -11.75
CA HIS A 184 1.43 32.75 -10.49
C HIS A 184 1.15 31.71 -9.42
N VAL A 185 2.22 31.15 -8.86
CA VAL A 185 2.15 30.27 -7.68
C VAL A 185 1.79 31.12 -6.47
N THR A 186 0.62 30.89 -5.88
CA THR A 186 0.12 31.59 -4.69
C THR A 186 0.59 30.91 -3.40
N GLU A 187 0.78 29.59 -3.41
CA GLU A 187 1.27 28.83 -2.26
C GLU A 187 2.11 27.65 -2.74
N ALA A 188 3.20 27.34 -2.04
CA ALA A 188 4.03 26.16 -2.31
C ALA A 188 4.22 25.36 -1.01
N LYS A 189 3.74 24.13 -0.98
CA LYS A 189 3.93 23.15 0.10
C LYS A 189 4.91 22.08 -0.38
N LEU A 190 6.18 22.27 -0.04
CA LEU A 190 7.24 21.36 -0.45
C LEU A 190 7.28 20.13 0.45
N TYR A 191 7.60 18.98 -0.13
CA TYR A 191 7.81 17.74 0.62
C TYR A 191 9.03 17.81 1.55
N ALA A 192 10.02 18.63 1.20
CA ALA A 192 11.18 18.89 2.06
C ALA A 192 10.78 19.45 3.43
N ASP A 193 9.76 20.31 3.45
CA ASP A 193 9.21 20.96 4.64
C ASP A 193 8.10 20.14 5.31
N ALA A 194 7.75 18.99 4.75
CA ALA A 194 6.69 18.15 5.29
C ALA A 194 7.06 17.61 6.68
N GLU A 195 6.08 17.66 7.58
CA GLU A 195 6.19 17.08 8.92
C GLU A 195 6.66 15.62 8.85
N ARG A 196 7.48 15.22 9.83
CA ARG A 196 8.03 13.86 9.92
C ARG A 196 6.95 12.77 9.82
N GLY A 197 5.77 13.01 10.41
CA GLY A 197 4.62 12.11 10.33
C GLY A 197 4.13 11.87 8.89
N GLN A 198 4.03 12.92 8.07
CA GLN A 198 3.62 12.78 6.67
C GLN A 198 4.65 12.03 5.84
N ARG A 199 5.94 12.30 6.07
CA ARG A 199 7.05 11.59 5.41
C ARG A 199 7.01 10.10 5.77
N ILE A 200 6.83 9.76 7.04
CA ILE A 200 6.68 8.36 7.50
C ILE A 200 5.45 7.70 6.89
N ARG A 201 4.31 8.41 6.78
CA ARG A 201 3.10 7.87 6.13
C ARG A 201 3.36 7.47 4.68
N GLY A 202 4.13 8.28 3.96
CA GLY A 202 4.56 7.96 2.60
C GLY A 202 5.45 6.73 2.54
N TRP A 203 6.42 6.62 3.45
CA TRP A 203 7.27 5.43 3.59
C TRP A 203 6.49 4.17 3.95
N ILE A 204 5.54 4.24 4.89
CA ILE A 204 4.65 3.11 5.23
C ILE A 204 3.95 2.59 3.98
N TYR A 205 3.38 3.48 3.16
CA TYR A 205 2.74 3.10 1.91
C TYR A 205 3.73 2.51 0.91
N SER A 206 4.90 3.12 0.75
CA SER A 206 5.94 2.70 -0.20
C SER A 206 6.50 1.32 0.13
N VAL A 207 6.76 1.05 1.41
CA VAL A 207 7.20 -0.25 1.92
C VAL A 207 6.09 -1.30 1.78
N HIS A 208 4.87 -0.98 2.20
CA HIS A 208 3.76 -1.93 2.15
C HIS A 208 3.42 -2.38 0.72
N THR A 209 3.50 -1.46 -0.24
CA THR A 209 3.19 -1.73 -1.66
C THR A 209 4.41 -2.17 -2.47
N GLY A 210 5.61 -2.22 -1.88
CA GLY A 210 6.86 -2.57 -2.56
C GLY A 210 7.32 -1.54 -3.59
N ARG A 211 6.75 -0.33 -3.61
CA ARG A 211 7.08 0.71 -4.60
C ARG A 211 8.41 1.42 -4.32
N TRP A 212 8.96 1.27 -3.11
CA TRP A 212 10.20 1.95 -2.71
C TRP A 212 11.44 1.55 -3.50
N GLY A 213 11.45 0.37 -4.12
CA GLY A 213 12.54 -0.08 -4.99
C GLY A 213 12.14 -0.16 -6.46
N GLY A 214 11.15 0.62 -6.89
CA GLY A 214 10.65 0.62 -8.27
C GLY A 214 10.02 -0.71 -8.69
N TRP A 215 10.07 -1.01 -9.98
CA TRP A 215 9.46 -2.23 -10.54
C TRP A 215 10.07 -3.56 -10.03
N PRO A 216 11.39 -3.72 -9.79
CA PRO A 216 11.95 -5.00 -9.33
C PRO A 216 11.40 -5.38 -7.96
N MET A 217 11.30 -4.40 -7.06
CA MET A 217 10.82 -4.63 -5.70
C MET A 217 9.34 -4.99 -5.67
N ARG A 218 8.54 -4.49 -6.62
CA ARG A 218 7.12 -4.88 -6.77
C ARG A 218 6.98 -6.37 -7.10
N PHE A 219 7.83 -6.91 -7.98
CA PHE A 219 7.84 -8.35 -8.24
C PHE A 219 8.23 -9.16 -7.00
N VAL A 220 9.29 -8.74 -6.31
CA VAL A 220 9.72 -9.39 -5.06
C VAL A 220 8.59 -9.38 -4.03
N GLN A 221 7.94 -8.23 -3.83
CA GLN A 221 6.81 -8.08 -2.90
C GLN A 221 5.61 -8.95 -3.30
N PHE A 222 5.29 -9.01 -4.60
CA PHE A 222 4.21 -9.84 -5.13
C PHE A 222 4.45 -11.33 -4.84
N PHE A 223 5.64 -11.84 -5.20
CA PHE A 223 5.98 -13.24 -4.93
C PHE A 223 6.08 -13.53 -3.44
N ALA A 224 6.57 -12.59 -2.64
CA ALA A 224 6.59 -12.73 -1.20
C ALA A 224 5.17 -12.83 -0.63
N ALA A 225 4.25 -11.96 -1.04
CA ALA A 225 2.86 -12.01 -0.60
C ALA A 225 2.16 -13.30 -1.04
N LEU A 226 2.37 -13.74 -2.29
CA LEU A 226 1.85 -15.00 -2.80
C LEU A 226 2.37 -16.20 -1.99
N PHE A 227 3.68 -16.20 -1.71
CA PHE A 227 4.30 -17.21 -0.88
C PHE A 227 3.77 -17.17 0.56
N GLY A 228 3.66 -15.99 1.16
CA GLY A 228 3.10 -15.77 2.49
C GLY A 228 1.67 -16.28 2.63
N ALA A 229 0.83 -16.06 1.61
CA ALA A 229 -0.53 -16.60 1.55
C ALA A 229 -0.55 -18.15 1.50
N SER A 230 0.49 -18.76 0.94
CA SER A 230 0.65 -20.22 0.88
C SER A 230 1.22 -20.85 2.16
N LEU A 231 1.80 -20.07 3.07
CA LEU A 231 2.42 -20.58 4.30
C LEU A 231 1.40 -21.29 5.23
N PRO A 232 0.20 -20.74 5.53
CA PRO A 232 -0.79 -21.45 6.32
C PRO A 232 -1.21 -22.79 5.71
N LEU A 233 -1.40 -22.83 4.39
CA LEU A 233 -1.80 -24.03 3.66
C LEU A 233 -0.72 -25.11 3.69
N SER A 234 0.54 -24.72 3.43
CA SER A 234 1.67 -25.64 3.50
C SER A 234 1.95 -26.12 4.92
N GLY A 235 1.78 -25.27 5.93
CA GLY A 235 1.84 -25.65 7.35
C GLY A 235 0.77 -26.67 7.72
N TYR A 236 -0.47 -26.46 7.30
CA TYR A 236 -1.58 -27.39 7.52
C TYR A 236 -1.34 -28.75 6.85
N TYR A 237 -0.86 -28.75 5.59
CA TYR A 237 -0.49 -29.97 4.87
C TYR A 237 0.57 -30.79 5.62
N LEU A 238 1.63 -30.13 6.12
CA LEU A 238 2.69 -30.77 6.89
C LEU A 238 2.18 -31.36 8.21
N TRP A 239 1.32 -30.62 8.92
CA TRP A 239 0.66 -31.10 10.14
C TRP A 239 -0.18 -32.35 9.86
N TRP A 240 -1.06 -32.31 8.85
CA TRP A 240 -1.93 -33.43 8.50
C TRP A 240 -1.14 -34.70 8.16
N LYS A 241 -0.10 -34.58 7.35
CA LYS A 241 0.75 -35.72 6.97
C LYS A 241 1.54 -36.27 8.16
N ARG A 242 2.03 -35.41 9.05
CA ARG A 242 2.69 -35.82 10.31
C ARG A 242 1.73 -36.60 11.20
N THR A 243 0.48 -36.16 11.33
CA THR A 243 -0.54 -36.80 12.15
C THR A 243 -0.97 -38.17 11.59
N ARG A 244 -1.15 -38.29 10.26
CA ARG A 244 -1.44 -39.59 9.61
C ARG A 244 -0.33 -40.62 9.85
N LYS A 245 0.93 -40.22 9.71
CA LYS A 245 2.07 -41.11 9.97
C LYS A 245 2.18 -41.55 11.44
N ARG A 246 1.80 -40.67 12.38
CA ARG A 246 1.76 -41.00 13.81
C ARG A 246 0.66 -42.02 14.13
N LYS A 247 -0.51 -41.90 13.49
CA LYS A 247 -1.61 -42.87 13.63
C LYS A 247 -1.26 -44.23 13.03
N ALA A 248 -0.58 -44.27 11.89
CA ALA A 248 -0.16 -45.53 11.25
C ALA A 248 1.02 -46.25 11.97
N ARG A 249 1.62 -45.63 12.98
CA ARG A 249 2.70 -46.20 13.80
C ARG A 249 2.24 -46.62 15.19
N LYS A 250 1.01 -46.25 15.57
CA LYS A 250 0.34 -46.71 16.78
C LYS A 250 -0.53 -47.89 16.41
#